data_AF-A0A951KU29-F1
#
_entry.id   AF-A0A951KU29-F1
#
_cell.length_a   1.000
_cell.length_b   1.000
_cell.length_c   1.000
_cell.angle_alpha   90.00
_cell.angle_beta   90.00
_cell.angle_gamma   90.00
#
_symmetry.space_group_name_H-M   'P 1'
#
loop_
_entity.id
_entity.type
_entity.pdbx_description
1 polymer ?
#
loop_
_entity_poly.entity_id
_entity_poly.type
_entity_poly.pdbx_seq_one_letter_code
_entity_poly.pdbx_strand_id
1 'polypeptide(L)'
;MTIAHHPGLSIERFSAALELTQSGGVRLIDRLAADGLVRRQKLTARSVKLHLTATGARAVKDIERARIAAAADLLSPLSSTQRRQLEAMLARILAARTHGQDDLRRICRLCSFDACESGGRTCPVSEAAG
;
A
#
# COMPACT_ATOMS: atom_id res chain seq x y z
N MET A 1 -4.44 -1.09 3.14
CA MET A 1 -3.41 -1.77 2.34
C MET A 1 -2.13 -2.06 3.13
N THR A 2 -1.47 -1.08 3.78
CA THR A 2 -0.16 -1.28 4.45
C THR A 2 -0.07 -2.48 5.41
N ILE A 3 -1.05 -2.66 6.32
CA ILE A 3 -1.07 -3.80 7.26
C ILE A 3 -1.23 -5.14 6.51
N ALA A 4 -1.93 -5.15 5.37
CA ALA A 4 -2.15 -6.34 4.56
C ALA A 4 -0.84 -6.87 3.94
N HIS A 5 -0.02 -5.97 3.39
CA HIS A 5 1.24 -6.32 2.74
C HIS A 5 2.43 -6.41 3.69
N HIS A 6 2.30 -5.91 4.92
CA HIS A 6 3.32 -6.00 5.96
C HIS A 6 2.73 -6.52 7.27
N PRO A 7 2.21 -7.75 7.31
CA PRO A 7 1.60 -8.30 8.52
C PRO A 7 2.61 -8.31 9.67
N GLY A 8 2.19 -7.80 10.83
CA GLY A 8 3.03 -7.71 12.01
C GLY A 8 3.95 -6.49 12.08
N LEU A 9 3.70 -5.44 11.27
CA LEU A 9 4.41 -4.17 11.44
C LEU A 9 4.09 -3.48 12.77
N SER A 10 5.02 -2.62 13.23
CA SER A 10 4.84 -1.78 14.42
C SER A 10 3.98 -0.55 14.14
N ILE A 11 3.50 0.07 15.22
CA ILE A 11 2.75 1.34 15.15
C ILE A 11 3.62 2.46 14.56
N GLU A 12 4.91 2.55 14.91
CA GLU A 12 5.78 3.59 14.35
C GLU A 12 5.93 3.42 12.84
N ARG A 13 6.18 2.19 12.37
CA ARG A 13 6.32 1.91 10.93
C ARG A 13 5.01 2.16 10.17
N PHE A 14 3.86 1.85 10.78
CA PHE A 14 2.56 2.16 10.20
C PHE A 14 2.34 3.67 10.07
N SER A 15 2.63 4.42 11.13
CA SER A 15 2.47 5.88 11.16
C SER A 15 3.38 6.56 10.15
N ALA A 16 4.65 6.15 10.08
CA ALA A 16 5.63 6.67 9.13
C ALA A 16 5.21 6.45 7.67
N ALA A 17 4.67 5.27 7.34
CA ALA A 17 4.20 4.97 5.98
C ALA A 17 2.98 5.81 5.54
N LEU A 18 2.25 6.38 6.50
CA LEU A 18 1.08 7.24 6.26
C LEU A 18 1.37 8.72 6.56
N GLU A 19 2.62 9.08 6.85
CA GLU A 19 3.04 10.44 7.23
C GLU A 19 2.23 11.00 8.41
N LEU A 20 1.84 10.13 9.34
CA LEU A 20 1.11 10.49 10.54
C LEU A 20 2.08 10.76 11.70
N THR A 21 1.71 11.69 12.57
CA THR A 21 2.34 11.82 13.88
C THR A 21 2.10 10.54 14.69
N GLN A 22 2.95 10.27 15.69
CA GLN A 22 2.80 9.11 16.56
C GLN A 22 1.40 9.04 17.20
N SER A 23 0.88 10.17 17.71
CA SER A 23 -0.46 10.23 18.30
C SER A 23 -1.57 10.06 17.26
N GLY A 24 -1.38 10.57 16.03
CA GLY A 24 -2.30 10.35 14.91
C GLY A 24 -2.39 8.88 14.52
N GLY A 25 -1.25 8.19 14.41
CA GLY A 25 -1.20 6.76 14.09
C GLY A 25 -1.84 5.89 15.18
N VAL A 26 -1.60 6.18 16.46
CA VAL A 26 -2.25 5.47 17.57
C VAL A 26 -3.78 5.61 17.49
N ARG A 27 -4.30 6.83 17.33
CA ARG A 27 -5.75 7.09 17.18
C ARG A 27 -6.36 6.35 15.99
N LEU A 28 -5.68 6.34 14.85
CA LEU A 28 -6.14 5.62 13.67
C LEU A 28 -6.22 4.11 13.95
N ILE A 29 -5.21 3.54 14.61
CA ILE A 29 -5.22 2.11 14.95
C ILE A 29 -6.29 1.81 15.99
N ASP A 30 -6.52 2.69 16.98
CA ASP A 30 -7.60 2.52 17.96
C ASP A 30 -8.94 2.42 17.26
N ARG A 31 -9.22 3.32 16.30
CA ARG A 31 -10.44 3.29 15.49
C ARG A 31 -10.54 2.01 14.66
N LEU A 32 -9.49 1.64 13.94
CA LEU A 32 -9.47 0.40 13.15
C LEU A 32 -9.66 -0.86 14.01
N ALA A 33 -9.20 -0.85 15.26
CA ALA A 33 -9.40 -1.94 16.20
C ALA A 33 -10.84 -1.94 16.76
N ALA A 34 -11.38 -0.76 17.08
CA ALA A 34 -12.78 -0.61 17.50
C ALA A 34 -13.76 -1.06 16.41
N ASP A 35 -13.45 -0.78 15.15
CA ASP A 35 -14.22 -1.23 13.98
C ASP A 35 -13.98 -2.73 13.65
N GLY A 36 -13.17 -3.44 14.44
CA GLY A 36 -12.89 -4.86 14.27
C GLY A 36 -12.08 -5.20 13.02
N LEU A 37 -11.39 -4.23 12.41
CA LEU A 37 -10.60 -4.41 11.18
C LEU A 37 -9.16 -4.83 11.47
N VAL A 38 -8.60 -4.40 12.60
CA VAL A 38 -7.20 -4.65 13.00
C VAL A 38 -7.17 -5.23 14.41
N ARG A 39 -6.27 -6.19 14.65
CA ARG A 39 -5.94 -6.67 15.98
C ARG A 39 -4.51 -6.30 16.34
N ARG A 40 -4.30 -6.02 17.64
CA ARG A 40 -2.99 -5.78 18.24
C ARG A 40 -2.50 -7.07 18.89
N GLN A 41 -1.29 -7.49 18.54
CA GLN A 41 -0.62 -8.60 19.19
C GLN A 41 0.54 -8.04 20.02
N LYS A 42 0.41 -8.14 21.35
CA LYS A 42 1.51 -7.79 22.27
C LYS A 42 2.57 -8.88 22.19
N LEU A 43 3.81 -8.49 21.95
CA LEU A 43 4.98 -9.38 22.06
C LEU A 43 5.76 -9.13 23.34
N THR A 44 5.86 -7.87 23.77
CA THR A 44 6.48 -7.45 25.04
C THR A 44 5.72 -6.25 25.60
N ALA A 45 6.13 -5.74 26.77
CA ALA A 45 5.58 -4.52 27.35
C ALA A 45 5.67 -3.29 26.43
N ARG A 46 6.61 -3.27 25.48
CA ARG A 46 6.87 -2.13 24.57
C ARG A 46 6.66 -2.44 23.09
N SER A 47 6.33 -3.68 22.71
CA SER A 47 6.21 -4.09 21.31
C SER A 47 4.80 -4.59 21.00
N VAL A 48 4.11 -3.88 20.10
CA VAL A 48 2.81 -4.24 19.55
C VAL A 48 2.95 -4.44 18.04
N LYS A 49 2.51 -5.61 17.56
CA LYS A 49 2.38 -5.93 16.15
C LYS A 49 0.94 -5.81 15.68
N LEU A 50 0.76 -5.26 14.48
CA LEU A 50 -0.55 -5.07 13.87
C LEU A 50 -0.85 -6.18 12.86
N HIS A 51 -2.05 -6.76 12.97
CA HIS A 51 -2.54 -7.75 12.02
C HIS A 51 -3.96 -7.41 11.61
N LEU A 52 -4.33 -7.70 10.36
CA LEU A 52 -5.74 -7.64 9.97
C LEU A 52 -6.53 -8.75 10.68
N THR A 53 -7.78 -8.46 10.99
CA THR A 53 -8.77 -9.50 11.28
C THR A 53 -9.30 -10.10 9.97
N ALA A 54 -10.14 -11.13 10.04
CA ALA A 54 -10.83 -11.64 8.86
C ALA A 54 -11.70 -10.57 8.19
N THR A 55 -12.36 -9.71 8.98
CA THR A 55 -13.16 -8.58 8.48
C THR A 55 -12.28 -7.52 7.83
N GLY A 56 -11.15 -7.17 8.46
CA GLY A 56 -10.18 -6.25 7.86
C GLY A 56 -9.59 -6.75 6.55
N ALA A 57 -9.31 -8.06 6.46
CA ALA A 57 -8.83 -8.67 5.22
C ALA A 57 -9.88 -8.60 4.09
N ARG A 58 -11.16 -8.82 4.40
CA ARG A 58 -12.26 -8.63 3.43
C ARG A 58 -12.37 -7.16 2.98
N ALA A 59 -12.38 -6.23 3.93
CA ALA A 59 -12.46 -4.80 3.62
C ALA A 59 -11.30 -4.33 2.72
N VAL A 60 -10.09 -4.85 2.96
CA VAL A 60 -8.92 -4.58 2.10
C VAL A 60 -9.15 -5.08 0.67
N LYS A 61 -9.67 -6.31 0.49
CA LYS A 61 -9.99 -6.85 -0.83
C LYS A 61 -11.08 -6.04 -1.54
N ASP A 62 -12.07 -5.56 -0.80
CA ASP A 62 -13.15 -4.74 -1.37
C ASP A 62 -12.61 -3.39 -1.87
N ILE A 63 -11.75 -2.75 -1.07
CA ILE A 63 -11.06 -1.51 -1.44
C ILE A 63 -10.17 -1.73 -2.68
N GLU A 64 -9.38 -2.81 -2.70
CA GLU A 64 -8.54 -3.16 -3.84
C GLU A 64 -9.37 -3.31 -5.13
N ARG A 65 -10.45 -4.11 -5.08
CA ARG A 65 -11.35 -4.29 -6.23
C ARG A 65 -11.95 -2.98 -6.70
N ALA A 66 -12.43 -2.13 -5.79
CA ALA A 66 -13.00 -0.84 -6.14
C ALA A 66 -11.95 0.08 -6.82
N ARG A 67 -10.71 0.08 -6.35
CA ARG A 67 -9.62 0.87 -6.94
C ARG A 67 -9.23 0.38 -8.34
N ILE A 68 -9.14 -0.94 -8.52
CA ILE A 68 -8.84 -1.54 -9.84
C ILE A 68 -9.95 -1.20 -10.83
N ALA A 69 -11.22 -1.35 -10.42
CA ALA A 69 -12.36 -1.01 -11.27
C ALA A 69 -12.35 0.46 -11.68
N ALA A 70 -12.12 1.39 -10.73
CA ALA A 70 -12.03 2.81 -11.02
C ALA A 70 -10.87 3.15 -11.97
N ALA A 71 -9.70 2.52 -11.80
CA ALA A 71 -8.58 2.71 -12.70
C ALA A 71 -8.88 2.16 -14.11
N ALA A 72 -9.52 1.00 -14.21
CA ALA A 72 -9.91 0.40 -15.49
C ALA A 72 -10.91 1.29 -16.24
N ASP A 73 -11.88 1.86 -15.53
CA ASP A 73 -12.87 2.78 -16.09
C ASP A 73 -12.21 4.07 -16.63
N LEU A 74 -11.33 4.70 -15.83
CA LEU A 74 -10.57 5.88 -16.25
C LEU A 74 -9.70 5.64 -17.49
N LEU A 75 -9.17 4.43 -17.64
CA LEU A 75 -8.33 4.03 -18.77
C LEU A 75 -9.13 3.46 -19.95
N SER A 76 -10.45 3.28 -19.79
CA SER A 76 -11.33 2.72 -20.82
C SER A 76 -11.27 3.44 -22.18
N PRO A 77 -11.10 4.78 -22.26
CA PRO A 77 -11.03 5.48 -23.55
C PRO A 77 -9.69 5.28 -24.30
N LEU A 78 -8.66 4.77 -23.63
CA LEU A 78 -7.32 4.61 -24.22
C LEU A 78 -7.18 3.27 -24.93
N SER A 79 -6.65 3.32 -26.15
CA SER A 79 -6.20 2.13 -26.89
C SER A 79 -5.08 1.40 -26.17
N SER A 80 -4.83 0.14 -26.53
CA SER A 80 -3.72 -0.64 -25.96
C SER A 80 -2.35 0.02 -26.15
N THR A 81 -2.13 0.69 -27.29
CA THR A 81 -0.91 1.46 -27.56
C THR A 81 -0.77 2.67 -26.65
N GLN A 82 -1.83 3.46 -26.49
CA GLN A 82 -1.82 4.63 -25.59
C GLN A 82 -1.61 4.21 -24.13
N ARG A 83 -2.20 3.10 -23.69
CA ARG A 83 -1.98 2.55 -22.34
C ARG A 83 -0.51 2.19 -22.12
N ARG A 84 0.15 1.53 -23.11
CA ARG A 84 1.59 1.24 -23.03
C ARG A 84 2.45 2.50 -22.98
N GLN A 85 2.10 3.53 -23.75
CA GLN A 85 2.82 4.82 -23.72
C GLN A 85 2.66 5.52 -22.36
N LEU A 86 1.44 5.60 -21.85
CA LEU A 86 1.15 6.16 -20.53
C LEU A 86 1.94 5.43 -19.45
N GLU A 87 1.94 4.10 -19.50
CA GLU A 87 2.67 3.28 -18.56
C GLU A 87 4.19 3.53 -18.60
N ALA A 88 4.79 3.65 -19.77
CA ALA A 88 6.21 4.00 -19.92
C ALA A 88 6.53 5.39 -19.36
N MET A 89 5.65 6.38 -19.58
CA MET A 89 5.81 7.72 -19.01
C MET A 89 5.69 7.71 -17.48
N LEU A 90 4.68 7.01 -16.94
CA LEU A 90 4.51 6.85 -15.49
C LEU A 90 5.72 6.15 -14.86
N ALA A 91 6.26 5.10 -15.48
CA ALA A 91 7.45 4.43 -14.99
C ALA A 91 8.65 5.40 -14.86
N ARG A 92 8.89 6.23 -15.88
CA ARG A 92 9.97 7.24 -15.86
C ARG A 92 9.75 8.29 -14.77
N ILE A 93 8.53 8.78 -14.61
CA ILE A 93 8.19 9.76 -13.57
C ILE A 93 8.40 9.16 -12.19
N LEU A 94 7.89 7.95 -11.95
CA LEU A 94 8.00 7.27 -10.66
C LEU A 94 9.45 6.97 -10.29
N ALA A 95 10.26 6.48 -11.24
CA ALA A 95 11.68 6.25 -11.04
C ALA A 95 12.42 7.56 -10.67
N ALA A 96 12.17 8.65 -11.39
CA ALA A 96 12.80 9.95 -11.12
C ALA A 96 12.40 10.56 -9.76
N ARG A 97 11.28 10.12 -9.17
CA ARG A 97 10.80 10.55 -7.85
C ARG A 97 11.23 9.63 -6.72
N THR A 98 11.91 8.53 -7.03
CA THR A 98 12.36 7.55 -6.04
C THR A 98 13.82 7.84 -5.71
N HIS A 99 14.10 8.23 -4.47
CA HIS A 99 15.44 8.57 -4.00
C HIS A 99 15.96 7.59 -2.94
N GLY A 100 15.16 6.59 -2.57
CA GLY A 100 15.60 5.49 -1.71
C GLY A 100 14.45 4.64 -1.18
N GLN A 101 14.81 3.70 -0.31
CA GLN A 101 13.92 2.66 0.24
C GLN A 101 12.69 3.20 0.99
N ASP A 102 12.77 4.39 1.59
CA ASP A 102 11.62 4.99 2.27
C ASP A 102 10.55 5.51 1.30
N ASP A 103 10.94 5.87 0.08
CA ASP A 103 10.00 6.34 -0.95
C ASP A 103 9.13 5.20 -1.47
N LEU A 104 9.59 3.95 -1.41
CA LEU A 104 8.79 2.77 -1.76
C LEU A 104 7.45 2.76 -1.02
N ARG A 105 7.48 3.05 0.28
CA ARG A 105 6.30 3.01 1.14
C ARG A 105 5.34 4.16 0.87
N ARG A 106 5.86 5.29 0.40
CA ARG A 106 5.08 6.49 0.10
C ARG A 106 4.47 6.42 -1.29
N ILE A 107 5.29 6.10 -2.29
CA ILE A 107 4.91 6.05 -3.70
C ILE A 107 4.06 4.83 -3.99
N CYS A 108 4.44 3.65 -3.50
CA CYS A 108 3.63 2.46 -3.67
C CYS A 108 2.35 2.58 -2.84
N ARG A 109 1.23 2.79 -3.53
CA ARG A 109 -0.09 2.81 -2.90
C ARG A 109 -0.66 1.42 -2.66
N LEU A 110 0.14 0.38 -2.90
CA LEU A 110 -0.14 -1.02 -2.61
C LEU A 110 -1.56 -1.41 -3.05
N CYS A 111 -1.94 -0.96 -4.26
CA CYS A 111 -3.29 -1.12 -4.78
C CYS A 111 -3.57 -2.58 -5.11
N SER A 112 -2.61 -3.23 -5.77
CA SER A 112 -2.57 -4.65 -6.05
C SER A 112 -1.10 -5.06 -6.17
N PHE A 113 -0.52 -5.55 -5.10
CA PHE A 113 0.90 -5.92 -5.05
C PHE A 113 1.20 -7.10 -5.98
N ASP A 114 0.28 -8.07 -6.01
CA ASP A 114 0.37 -9.24 -6.90
C ASP A 114 0.39 -8.82 -8.37
N ALA A 115 -0.31 -7.76 -8.77
CA ALA A 115 -0.25 -7.25 -10.15
C ALA A 115 1.13 -6.65 -10.50
N CYS A 116 1.86 -6.14 -9.50
CA CYS A 116 3.22 -5.63 -9.69
C CYS A 116 4.26 -6.74 -9.72
N GLU A 117 4.14 -7.80 -8.90
CA GLU A 117 5.09 -8.92 -8.88
C GLU A 117 4.81 -9.99 -9.94
N SER A 118 3.53 -10.33 -10.16
CA SER A 118 3.13 -11.45 -11.03
C SER A 118 3.12 -11.09 -12.52
N GLY A 119 3.27 -9.81 -12.86
CA GLY A 119 3.25 -9.32 -14.24
C GLY A 119 4.55 -9.54 -15.03
N GLY A 120 5.57 -10.18 -14.44
CA GLY A 120 6.88 -10.37 -15.07
C GLY A 120 7.64 -9.07 -15.34
N ARG A 121 7.25 -7.98 -14.67
CA ARG A 121 7.78 -6.64 -14.85
C ARG A 121 8.32 -6.10 -13.54
N THR A 122 9.53 -5.57 -13.57
CA THR A 122 10.12 -4.92 -12.41
C THR A 122 9.32 -3.67 -12.05
N CYS A 123 8.93 -3.54 -10.78
CA CYS A 123 8.31 -2.32 -10.28
C CYS A 123 9.30 -1.15 -10.45
N PRO A 124 8.96 -0.08 -11.20
CA PRO A 124 9.91 1.01 -11.49
C PRO A 124 10.32 1.78 -10.22
N VAL A 125 9.51 1.72 -9.16
CA VAL A 125 9.85 2.29 -7.85
C VAL A 125 10.86 1.38 -7.13
N SER A 126 10.60 0.07 -7.08
CA SER A 126 11.51 -0.89 -6.43
C SER A 126 12.87 -0.91 -7.10
N GLU A 127 12.91 -0.88 -8.43
CA GLU A 127 14.15 -0.83 -9.22
C GLU A 127 14.95 0.45 -8.94
N ALA A 128 14.28 1.61 -8.88
CA ALA A 128 14.94 2.88 -8.63
C ALA A 128 15.39 3.07 -7.17
N ALA A 129 14.79 2.35 -6.22
CA ALA A 129 15.10 2.46 -4.79
C ALA A 129 16.40 1.75 -4.37
N GLY A 130 16.97 0.90 -5.23
CA GLY A 130 18.18 0.10 -4.97
C GLY A 130 17.90 -1.21 -4.26
#